data_AF-A0AAD4CA04-F1
#
_entry.id   AF-A0AAD4CA04-F1
#
_cell.length_a   1.000
_cell.length_b   1.000
_cell.length_c   1.000
_cell.angle_alpha   90.00
_cell.angle_beta   90.00
_cell.angle_gamma   90.00
#
_symmetry.space_group_name_H-M   'P 1'
#
loop_
_entity.id
_entity.type
_entity.pdbx_description
1 polymer ?
#
loop_
_entity_poly.entity_id
_entity_poly.type
_entity_poly.pdbx_seq_one_letter_code
_entity_poly.pdbx_strand_id
1 'polypeptide(L)'
;MSSDIQSALEYLVLNNYLSLAGASVVVYDYILTFSREIEYIWLRPWTWVFTMFVVVRYIGLCWFMTNALYGTSFIPGPLEVSTIIYQISGWTYIVFLFATDQMMILRVYAMWNRSRTILGILLFLNVTQTIVAVVSDGIYNNPNSTHLSVIIGQVSDFSFCNESYINTPATLLAYRTAPRLVLSAALVILAVSQTLKQSFDMYKATKQWQPNRYMRKLVADGILYFIVYVLISPTLPFQRALLVLLILIPTNTNDENIRPNL
;
A
#
# COMPACT_ATOMS: atom_id res chain seq x y z
N MET A 1 -12.47 30.74 9.62
CA MET A 1 -12.60 30.92 8.16
C MET A 1 -11.25 31.11 7.47
N SER A 2 -10.46 32.15 7.80
CA SER A 2 -9.10 32.30 7.23
C SER A 2 -8.12 31.21 7.67
N SER A 3 -8.19 30.78 8.94
CA SER A 3 -7.40 29.67 9.49
C SER A 3 -7.68 28.32 8.82
N ASP A 4 -8.94 28.07 8.48
CA ASP A 4 -9.39 26.80 7.91
C ASP A 4 -8.93 26.67 6.45
N ILE A 5 -8.94 27.78 5.71
CA ILE A 5 -8.42 27.84 4.34
C ILE A 5 -6.90 27.68 4.32
N GLN A 6 -6.19 28.29 5.27
CA GLN A 6 -4.73 28.19 5.34
C GLN A 6 -4.25 26.77 5.66
N SER A 7 -4.89 26.10 6.62
CA SER A 7 -4.61 24.70 6.94
C SER A 7 -4.95 23.74 5.79
N ALA A 8 -6.01 24.01 5.02
CA ALA A 8 -6.32 23.24 3.82
C ALA A 8 -5.26 23.42 2.73
N LEU A 9 -4.76 24.65 2.52
CA LEU A 9 -3.70 24.92 1.56
C LEU A 9 -2.38 24.23 1.94
N GLU A 10 -1.99 24.30 3.21
CA GLU A 10 -0.79 23.61 3.72
C GLU A 10 -0.88 22.10 3.52
N TYR A 11 -2.06 21.51 3.79
CA TYR A 11 -2.30 20.09 3.54
C TYR A 11 -2.16 19.73 2.06
N LEU A 12 -2.72 20.53 1.15
CA LEU A 12 -2.65 20.29 -0.29
C LEU A 12 -1.22 20.36 -0.82
N VAL A 13 -0.47 21.39 -0.41
CA VAL A 13 0.93 21.58 -0.79
C VAL A 13 1.78 20.40 -0.28
N LEU A 14 1.58 19.99 0.97
CA LEU A 14 2.26 18.84 1.54
C LEU A 14 1.94 17.55 0.76
N ASN A 15 0.66 17.31 0.44
CA ASN A 15 0.23 16.14 -0.33
C ASN A 15 0.90 16.11 -1.71
N ASN A 16 0.94 17.24 -2.41
CA ASN A 16 1.60 17.34 -3.72
C ASN A 16 3.10 16.99 -3.64
N TYR A 17 3.82 17.53 -2.66
CA TYR A 17 5.24 17.21 -2.47
C TYR A 17 5.47 15.75 -2.12
N LEU A 18 4.63 15.18 -1.24
CA LEU A 18 4.72 13.77 -0.86
C LEU A 18 4.39 12.84 -2.03
N SER A 19 3.37 13.15 -2.84
CA SER A 19 3.03 12.40 -4.04
C SER A 19 4.16 12.43 -5.07
N LEU A 20 4.78 13.60 -5.29
CA LEU A 20 5.91 13.73 -6.22
C LEU A 20 7.16 12.99 -5.72
N ALA A 21 7.47 13.11 -4.43
CA ALA A 21 8.57 12.37 -3.80
C ALA A 21 8.32 10.86 -3.86
N GLY A 22 7.10 10.40 -3.59
CA GLY A 22 6.72 9.00 -3.74
C GLY A 22 6.88 8.52 -5.20
N ALA A 23 6.43 9.33 -6.17
CA ALA A 23 6.53 8.98 -7.58
C ALA A 23 7.97 8.88 -8.05
N SER A 24 8.83 9.81 -7.62
CA SER A 24 10.26 9.78 -7.97
C SER A 24 10.97 8.56 -7.38
N VAL A 25 10.69 8.21 -6.12
CA VAL A 25 11.24 7.01 -5.48
C VAL A 25 10.80 5.73 -6.19
N VAL A 26 9.51 5.62 -6.53
CA VAL A 26 8.98 4.47 -7.28
C VAL A 26 9.65 4.39 -8.65
N VAL A 27 9.67 5.47 -9.44
CA VAL A 27 10.32 5.45 -10.76
C VAL A 27 11.82 5.13 -10.66
N TYR A 28 12.51 5.65 -9.66
CA TYR A 28 13.92 5.38 -9.42
C TYR A 28 14.17 3.90 -9.13
N ASP A 29 13.37 3.26 -8.26
CA ASP A 29 13.47 1.84 -7.98
C ASP A 29 13.25 1.00 -9.26
N TYR A 30 12.31 1.40 -10.11
CA TYR A 30 12.03 0.73 -11.37
C TYR A 30 13.23 0.77 -12.32
N ILE A 31 13.81 1.95 -12.52
CA ILE A 31 15.00 2.12 -13.38
C ILE A 31 16.15 1.25 -12.87
N LEU A 32 16.38 1.23 -11.55
CA LEU A 32 17.48 0.48 -10.95
C LEU A 32 17.32 -1.05 -11.10
N THR A 33 16.09 -1.53 -11.03
CA THR A 33 15.80 -2.98 -11.06
C THR A 33 15.49 -3.51 -12.46
N PHE A 34 15.19 -2.64 -13.43
CA PHE A 34 14.84 -3.00 -14.81
C PHE A 34 15.90 -3.86 -15.50
N SER A 35 17.19 -3.51 -15.37
CA SER A 35 18.27 -4.30 -15.99
C SER A 35 18.28 -5.75 -15.48
N ARG A 36 18.01 -5.96 -14.19
CA ARG A 36 17.97 -7.29 -13.57
C ARG A 36 16.70 -8.03 -13.94
N GLU A 37 15.58 -7.32 -14.11
CA GLU A 37 14.35 -7.94 -14.59
C GLU A 37 14.53 -8.51 -15.99
N ILE A 38 15.17 -7.78 -16.91
CA ILE A 38 15.39 -8.28 -18.27
C ILE A 38 16.13 -9.61 -18.22
N GLU A 39 17.22 -9.68 -17.47
CA GLU A 39 18.05 -10.87 -17.36
C GLU A 39 17.33 -12.05 -16.67
N TYR A 40 16.66 -11.80 -15.54
CA TYR A 40 16.13 -12.88 -14.69
C TYR A 40 14.67 -13.24 -14.93
N ILE A 41 13.89 -12.35 -15.52
CA ILE A 41 12.43 -12.46 -15.63
C ILE A 41 12.03 -12.55 -17.09
N TRP A 42 12.44 -11.60 -17.94
CA TRP A 42 12.02 -11.55 -19.35
C TRP A 42 12.62 -12.66 -20.21
N LEU A 43 13.86 -13.09 -19.93
CA LEU A 43 14.53 -14.17 -20.67
C LEU A 43 14.10 -15.59 -20.23
N ARG A 44 13.23 -15.71 -19.22
CA ARG A 44 12.77 -17.00 -18.69
C ARG A 44 11.43 -17.42 -19.35
N PRO A 45 11.12 -18.73 -19.38
CA PRO A 45 9.82 -19.18 -19.89
C PRO A 45 8.67 -18.60 -19.06
N TRP A 46 7.60 -18.24 -19.74
CA TRP A 46 6.41 -17.63 -19.12
C TRP A 46 5.76 -18.64 -18.17
N THR A 47 5.77 -18.31 -16.89
CA THR A 47 5.13 -19.09 -15.83
C THR A 47 4.01 -18.26 -15.21
N TRP A 48 3.09 -18.90 -14.47
CA TRP A 48 2.06 -18.18 -13.74
C TRP A 48 2.62 -17.12 -12.78
N VAL A 49 3.73 -17.43 -12.11
CA VAL A 49 4.42 -16.52 -11.19
C VAL A 49 5.02 -15.33 -11.94
N PHE A 50 5.54 -15.54 -13.16
CA PHE A 50 6.01 -14.47 -14.03
C PHE A 50 4.87 -13.49 -14.36
N THR A 51 3.72 -13.99 -14.82
CA THR A 51 2.59 -13.13 -15.19
C THR A 51 2.12 -12.29 -14.01
N MET A 52 1.95 -12.92 -12.83
CA MET A 52 1.54 -12.22 -11.62
C MET A 52 2.57 -11.19 -11.16
N PHE A 53 3.87 -11.47 -11.30
CA PHE A 53 4.91 -10.50 -10.97
C PHE A 53 4.83 -9.26 -11.87
N VAL A 54 4.70 -9.46 -13.18
CA VAL A 54 4.57 -8.37 -14.16
C VAL A 54 3.32 -7.56 -13.89
N VAL A 55 2.19 -8.22 -13.61
CA VAL A 55 0.93 -7.56 -13.23
C VAL A 55 1.12 -6.68 -12.00
N VAL A 56 1.59 -7.23 -10.88
CA VAL A 56 1.79 -6.46 -9.63
C VAL A 56 2.68 -5.24 -9.87
N ARG A 57 3.75 -5.43 -10.63
CA ARG A 57 4.73 -4.40 -10.92
C ARG A 57 4.14 -3.30 -11.80
N TYR A 58 3.83 -3.60 -13.05
CA TYR A 58 3.44 -2.57 -14.01
C TYR A 58 2.05 -1.98 -13.73
N ILE A 59 1.10 -2.78 -13.24
CA ILE A 59 -0.21 -2.25 -12.84
C ILE A 59 -0.09 -1.38 -11.59
N GLY A 60 0.74 -1.79 -10.61
CA GLY A 60 1.03 -0.98 -9.43
C GLY A 60 1.67 0.36 -9.78
N LEU A 61 2.62 0.39 -10.72
CA LEU A 61 3.23 1.61 -11.23
C LEU A 61 2.19 2.52 -11.89
N CYS A 62 1.38 1.99 -12.80
CA CYS A 62 0.34 2.74 -13.50
C CYS A 62 -0.68 3.33 -12.52
N TRP A 63 -1.12 2.53 -11.55
CA TRP A 63 -2.02 2.99 -10.50
C TRP A 63 -1.40 4.12 -9.68
N PHE A 64 -0.17 3.94 -9.20
CA PHE A 64 0.52 4.94 -8.38
C PHE A 64 0.73 6.25 -9.14
N MET A 65 1.18 6.17 -10.39
CA MET A 65 1.42 7.34 -11.23
C MET A 65 0.12 8.10 -11.53
N THR A 66 -0.96 7.36 -11.82
CA THR A 66 -2.28 7.97 -12.07
C THR A 66 -2.77 8.71 -10.84
N ASN A 67 -2.65 8.13 -9.64
CA ASN A 67 -3.03 8.79 -8.39
C ASN A 67 -2.12 9.98 -8.04
N ALA A 68 -0.81 9.87 -8.30
CA ALA A 68 0.12 10.96 -8.06
C ALA A 68 -0.13 12.17 -8.98
N LEU A 69 -0.60 11.95 -10.21
CA LEU A 69 -0.85 13.01 -11.18
C LEU A 69 -2.26 13.62 -11.07
N TYR A 70 -3.29 12.79 -10.89
CA TYR A 70 -4.69 13.23 -10.86
C TYR A 70 -5.23 13.47 -9.44
N GLY A 71 -4.58 12.90 -8.41
CA GLY A 71 -4.89 13.16 -7.00
C GLY A 71 -4.15 14.37 -6.41
N THR A 72 -3.44 15.12 -7.24
CA THR A 72 -2.70 16.34 -6.88
C THR A 72 -3.18 17.52 -7.70
N SER A 73 -2.78 18.73 -7.33
CA SER A 73 -3.10 19.93 -8.11
C SER A 73 -2.18 20.13 -9.34
N PHE A 74 -1.42 19.10 -9.75
CA PHE A 74 -0.47 19.21 -10.87
C PHE A 74 -1.17 19.17 -12.23
N ILE A 75 -2.22 18.36 -12.38
CA ILE A 75 -2.99 18.26 -13.63
C ILE A 75 -4.43 18.69 -13.36
N PRO A 76 -4.80 19.95 -13.64
CA PRO A 76 -6.19 20.36 -13.65
C PRO A 76 -6.90 19.72 -14.85
N GLY A 77 -7.70 18.69 -14.59
CA GLY A 77 -8.54 18.03 -15.60
C GLY A 77 -10.01 18.40 -15.45
N PRO A 78 -10.82 18.31 -16.54
CA PRO A 78 -12.27 18.45 -16.43
C PRO A 78 -12.85 17.33 -15.54
N LEU A 79 -13.95 17.66 -14.84
CA LEU A 79 -14.59 16.77 -13.85
C LEU A 79 -14.89 15.37 -14.42
N GLU A 80 -15.38 15.30 -15.65
CA GLU A 80 -15.75 14.03 -16.31
C GLU A 80 -14.55 13.10 -16.48
N VAL A 81 -13.41 13.66 -16.90
CA VAL A 81 -12.16 12.90 -17.08
C VAL A 81 -11.65 12.43 -15.72
N SER A 82 -11.73 13.28 -14.69
CA SER A 82 -11.32 12.90 -13.34
C SER A 82 -12.16 11.75 -12.78
N THR A 83 -13.49 11.78 -12.94
CA THR A 83 -14.38 10.71 -12.46
C THR A 83 -14.07 9.37 -13.10
N ILE A 84 -13.86 9.35 -14.43
CA ILE A 84 -13.48 8.13 -15.16
C ILE A 84 -12.14 7.59 -14.66
N ILE A 85 -11.16 8.48 -14.47
CA ILE A 85 -9.83 8.10 -13.99
C ILE A 85 -9.87 7.54 -12.58
N TYR A 86 -10.69 8.09 -11.68
CA TYR A 86 -10.90 7.54 -10.34
C TYR A 86 -11.53 6.15 -10.39
N GLN A 87 -12.54 5.97 -11.23
CA GLN A 87 -13.18 4.66 -11.39
C GLN A 87 -12.17 3.62 -11.91
N ILE A 88 -11.42 3.94 -12.96
CA ILE A 88 -10.36 3.07 -13.48
C ILE A 88 -9.32 2.80 -12.40
N SER A 89 -8.92 3.81 -11.63
CA SER A 89 -7.95 3.67 -10.54
C SER A 89 -8.45 2.74 -9.44
N GLY A 90 -9.73 2.79 -9.08
CA GLY A 90 -10.35 1.89 -8.10
C GLY A 90 -10.27 0.43 -8.53
N TRP A 91 -10.70 0.11 -9.76
CA TRP A 91 -10.60 -1.24 -10.31
C TRP A 91 -9.15 -1.72 -10.43
N THR A 92 -8.27 -0.84 -10.91
CA THR A 92 -6.83 -1.11 -11.05
C THR A 92 -6.20 -1.44 -9.70
N TYR A 93 -6.59 -0.71 -8.64
CA TYR A 93 -6.14 -0.98 -7.27
C TYR A 93 -6.57 -2.37 -6.78
N ILE A 94 -7.83 -2.75 -7.02
CA ILE A 94 -8.34 -4.07 -6.62
C ILE A 94 -7.54 -5.18 -7.30
N VAL A 95 -7.28 -5.06 -8.60
CA VAL A 95 -6.47 -6.03 -9.36
C VAL A 95 -5.05 -6.11 -8.81
N PHE A 96 -4.42 -4.95 -8.54
CA PHE A 96 -3.09 -4.88 -7.96
C PHE A 96 -3.00 -5.56 -6.58
N LEU A 97 -3.97 -5.28 -5.70
CA LEU A 97 -4.04 -5.89 -4.36
C LEU A 97 -4.23 -7.40 -4.44
N PHE A 98 -5.17 -7.85 -5.27
CA PHE A 98 -5.42 -9.28 -5.48
C PHE A 98 -4.14 -10.01 -5.91
N ALA A 99 -3.43 -9.47 -6.90
CA ALA A 99 -2.20 -10.07 -7.41
C ALA A 99 -1.08 -10.06 -6.35
N THR A 100 -0.99 -9.00 -5.54
CA THR A 100 -0.02 -8.90 -4.44
C THR A 100 -0.30 -9.94 -3.35
N ASP A 101 -1.56 -10.11 -2.98
CA ASP A 101 -1.97 -11.10 -1.97
C ASP A 101 -1.73 -12.52 -2.48
N GLN A 102 -1.96 -12.80 -3.77
CA GLN A 102 -1.59 -14.08 -4.40
C GLN A 102 -0.08 -14.35 -4.29
N MET A 103 0.76 -13.34 -4.53
CA MET A 103 2.21 -13.45 -4.37
C MET A 103 2.59 -13.82 -2.93
N MET A 104 1.97 -13.18 -1.93
CA MET A 104 2.25 -13.48 -0.53
C MET A 104 1.74 -14.87 -0.12
N ILE A 105 0.58 -15.30 -0.62
CA ILE A 105 0.04 -16.64 -0.39
C ILE A 105 0.97 -17.71 -0.97
N LEU A 106 1.47 -17.51 -2.19
CA LEU A 106 2.42 -18.44 -2.82
C LEU A 106 3.72 -18.56 -2.02
N ARG A 107 4.21 -17.45 -1.45
CA ARG A 107 5.38 -17.45 -0.55
C ARG A 107 5.12 -18.30 0.70
N VAL A 108 3.99 -18.10 1.38
CA VAL A 108 3.62 -18.91 2.57
C VAL A 108 3.39 -20.38 2.21
N TYR A 109 2.77 -20.66 1.07
CA TYR A 109 2.59 -22.01 0.56
C TYR A 109 3.91 -22.74 0.33
N ALA A 110 4.91 -22.05 -0.23
CA ALA A 110 6.25 -22.60 -0.41
C ALA A 110 6.94 -22.87 0.94
N MET A 111 6.76 -22.01 1.95
CA MET A 111 7.28 -22.21 3.30
C MET A 111 6.66 -23.43 3.99
N TRP A 112 5.38 -23.70 3.74
CA TRP A 112 4.64 -24.80 4.35
C TRP A 112 4.69 -26.11 3.55
N ASN A 113 5.85 -26.38 2.95
CA ASN A 113 6.12 -27.60 2.18
C ASN A 113 5.01 -27.95 1.17
N ARG A 114 4.44 -26.94 0.51
CA ARG A 114 3.39 -27.10 -0.51
C ARG A 114 2.10 -27.76 0.00
N SER A 115 1.75 -27.58 1.27
CA SER A 115 0.48 -28.06 1.85
C SER A 115 -0.74 -27.43 1.16
N ARG A 116 -1.52 -28.24 0.44
CA ARG A 116 -2.72 -27.78 -0.31
C ARG A 116 -3.83 -27.28 0.61
N THR A 117 -3.90 -27.76 1.85
CA THR A 117 -4.92 -27.35 2.82
C THR A 117 -4.78 -25.87 3.19
N ILE A 118 -3.56 -25.43 3.49
CA ILE A 118 -3.29 -24.04 3.86
C ILE A 118 -3.50 -23.13 2.65
N LEU A 119 -3.09 -23.58 1.46
CA LEU A 119 -3.37 -22.86 0.23
C LEU A 119 -4.88 -22.65 0.03
N GLY A 120 -5.68 -23.70 0.21
CA GLY A 120 -7.14 -23.62 0.09
C GLY A 120 -7.76 -22.61 1.06
N ILE A 121 -7.34 -22.64 2.33
CA ILE A 121 -7.82 -21.69 3.36
C ILE A 121 -7.44 -20.25 3.00
N LEU A 122 -6.18 -20.00 2.64
CA LEU A 122 -5.71 -18.67 2.31
C LEU A 122 -6.35 -18.12 1.02
N LEU A 123 -6.54 -18.97 0.01
CA LEU A 123 -7.25 -18.59 -1.21
C LEU A 123 -8.71 -18.28 -0.95
N PHE A 124 -9.39 -19.08 -0.11
CA PHE A 124 -10.76 -18.81 0.28
C PHE A 124 -10.90 -17.46 1.00
N LEU A 125 -10.01 -17.17 1.94
CA LEU A 125 -9.96 -15.86 2.61
C LEU A 125 -9.71 -14.73 1.60
N ASN A 126 -8.77 -14.92 0.67
CA ASN A 126 -8.45 -13.94 -0.36
C ASN A 126 -9.62 -13.67 -1.32
N VAL A 127 -10.31 -14.71 -1.78
CA VAL A 127 -11.47 -14.56 -2.66
C VAL A 127 -12.60 -13.84 -1.93
N THR A 128 -12.86 -14.23 -0.67
CA THR A 128 -13.90 -13.61 0.15
C THR A 128 -13.66 -12.11 0.34
N GLN A 129 -12.44 -11.69 0.69
CA GLN A 129 -12.13 -10.26 0.81
C GLN A 129 -12.25 -9.52 -0.54
N THR A 130 -11.92 -10.18 -1.66
CA THR A 130 -11.92 -9.55 -2.98
C THR A 130 -13.35 -9.30 -3.42
N ILE A 131 -14.26 -10.24 -3.16
CA ILE A 131 -15.69 -10.07 -3.42
C ILE A 131 -16.22 -8.87 -2.63
N VAL A 132 -15.90 -8.77 -1.33
CA VAL A 132 -16.32 -7.62 -0.50
C VAL A 132 -15.76 -6.31 -1.06
N ALA A 133 -14.50 -6.29 -1.51
CA ALA A 133 -13.87 -5.11 -2.09
C ALA A 133 -14.57 -4.67 -3.40
N VAL A 134 -14.83 -5.61 -4.32
CA VAL A 134 -15.50 -5.35 -5.61
C VAL A 134 -16.93 -4.86 -5.42
N VAL A 135 -17.70 -5.51 -4.54
CA VAL A 135 -19.09 -5.11 -4.28
C VAL A 135 -19.14 -3.73 -3.64
N SER A 136 -18.25 -3.46 -2.67
CA SER A 136 -18.17 -2.13 -2.05
C SER A 136 -17.81 -1.07 -3.08
N ASP A 137 -16.81 -1.34 -3.91
CA ASP A 137 -16.38 -0.41 -4.97
C ASP A 137 -17.51 -0.12 -5.96
N GLY A 138 -18.20 -1.16 -6.43
CA GLY A 138 -19.33 -1.00 -7.34
C GLY A 138 -20.54 -0.27 -6.76
N ILE A 139 -20.69 -0.21 -5.43
CA ILE A 139 -21.76 0.56 -4.77
C ILE A 139 -21.34 2.02 -4.58
N TYR A 140 -20.14 2.23 -4.04
CA TYR A 140 -19.67 3.55 -3.61
C TYR A 140 -19.01 4.37 -4.71
N ASN A 141 -18.34 3.73 -5.67
CA ASN A 141 -17.63 4.37 -6.79
C ASN A 141 -18.44 4.35 -8.09
N ASN A 142 -19.75 4.08 -8.00
CA ASN A 142 -20.63 4.15 -9.16
C ASN A 142 -20.94 5.61 -9.48
N PRO A 143 -20.64 6.10 -10.70
CA PRO A 143 -20.95 7.48 -11.09
C PRO A 143 -22.45 7.80 -11.06
N ASN A 144 -23.31 6.78 -11.13
CA ASN A 144 -24.76 6.94 -11.06
C ASN A 144 -25.33 6.85 -9.63
N SER A 145 -24.49 6.54 -8.62
CA SER A 145 -24.95 6.49 -7.22
C SER A 145 -24.74 7.84 -6.53
N THR A 146 -25.54 8.13 -5.50
CA THR A 146 -25.46 9.39 -4.72
C THR A 146 -24.28 9.43 -3.74
N HIS A 147 -23.41 8.41 -3.74
CA HIS A 147 -22.35 8.23 -2.76
C HIS A 147 -21.01 8.80 -3.22
N LEU A 148 -20.76 8.87 -4.53
CA LEU A 148 -19.56 9.44 -5.10
C LEU A 148 -19.78 10.93 -5.38
N SER A 149 -19.02 11.80 -4.70
CA SER A 149 -18.89 13.20 -5.12
C SER A 149 -17.43 13.51 -5.44
N VAL A 150 -17.18 13.87 -6.70
CA VAL A 150 -15.90 14.47 -7.10
C VAL A 150 -16.08 15.97 -6.97
N ILE A 151 -15.34 16.56 -6.04
CA ILE A 151 -15.38 18.01 -5.81
C ILE A 151 -14.13 18.60 -6.44
N ILE A 152 -14.33 19.62 -7.29
CA ILE A 152 -13.23 20.49 -7.72
C ILE A 152 -13.02 21.51 -6.61
N GLY A 153 -11.97 21.33 -5.82
CA GLY A 153 -11.53 22.36 -4.91
C GLY A 153 -10.73 23.40 -5.68
N GLN A 154 -11.19 24.65 -5.67
CA GLN A 154 -10.41 25.78 -6.16
C GLN A 154 -9.87 26.54 -4.95
N VAL A 155 -8.55 26.53 -4.77
CA VAL A 155 -7.87 27.40 -3.82
C VAL A 155 -6.90 28.24 -4.64
N SER A 156 -7.20 29.54 -4.73
CA SER A 156 -6.52 30.50 -5.62
C SER A 156 -6.44 30.01 -7.07
N ASP A 157 -5.23 29.72 -7.56
CA ASP A 157 -4.93 29.29 -8.93
C ASP A 157 -4.84 27.77 -9.07
N PHE A 158 -4.96 27.01 -7.97
CA PHE A 158 -4.87 25.57 -7.96
C PHE A 158 -6.25 24.93 -7.99
N SER A 159 -6.50 24.17 -9.06
CA SER A 159 -7.64 23.27 -9.16
C SER A 159 -7.18 21.86 -8.82
N PHE A 160 -7.83 21.23 -7.85
CA PHE A 160 -7.61 19.82 -7.52
C PHE A 160 -8.95 19.08 -7.54
N CYS A 161 -8.90 17.81 -7.93
CA CYS A 161 -10.04 16.92 -7.78
C CYS A 161 -9.82 16.11 -6.51
N ASN A 162 -10.83 16.07 -5.63
CA ASN A 162 -10.83 15.17 -4.50
C ASN A 162 -12.07 14.30 -4.54
N GLU A 163 -11.88 13.02 -4.29
CA GLU A 163 -12.97 12.08 -4.08
C GLU A 163 -13.47 12.22 -2.64
N SER A 164 -14.77 12.47 -2.48
CA SER A 164 -15.42 12.51 -1.18
C SER A 164 -16.65 11.61 -1.18
N TYR A 165 -16.66 10.68 -0.25
CA TYR A 165 -17.79 9.80 0.00
C TYR A 165 -18.81 10.50 0.89
N ILE A 166 -19.97 10.82 0.34
CA ILE A 166 -21.04 11.45 1.11
C ILE A 166 -21.83 10.35 1.82
N ASN A 167 -22.12 10.55 3.10
CA ASN A 167 -22.96 9.68 3.94
C ASN A 167 -22.42 8.25 4.17
N THR A 168 -21.12 7.99 4.00
CA THR A 168 -20.53 6.70 4.38
C THR A 168 -20.15 6.68 5.86
N PRO A 169 -20.87 5.96 6.73
CA PRO A 169 -20.49 5.85 8.14
C PRO A 169 -19.12 5.18 8.27
N ALA A 170 -18.33 5.63 9.25
CA ALA A 170 -16.98 5.11 9.53
C ALA A 170 -16.96 3.58 9.77
N THR A 171 -18.09 3.02 10.23
CA THR A 171 -18.28 1.59 10.44
C THR A 171 -18.21 0.77 9.14
N LEU A 172 -18.65 1.33 8.01
CA LEU A 172 -18.58 0.66 6.71
C LEU A 172 -17.15 0.65 6.15
N LEU A 173 -16.36 1.71 6.40
CA LEU A 173 -14.93 1.75 6.08
C LEU A 173 -14.15 0.72 6.90
N ALA A 174 -14.46 0.58 8.19
CA ALA A 174 -13.92 -0.46 9.05
C ALA A 174 -14.25 -1.87 8.53
N TYR A 175 -15.51 -2.10 8.15
CA TYR A 175 -15.95 -3.37 7.57
C TYR A 175 -15.24 -3.69 6.25
N ARG A 176 -15.02 -2.69 5.38
CA ARG A 176 -14.31 -2.87 4.09
C ARG A 176 -12.85 -3.29 4.28
N THR A 177 -12.16 -2.78 5.29
CA THR A 177 -10.71 -3.00 5.48
C THR A 177 -10.39 -4.19 6.40
N ALA A 178 -11.31 -4.59 7.28
CA ALA A 178 -11.10 -5.64 8.26
C ALA A 178 -10.74 -7.01 7.66
N PRO A 179 -11.41 -7.54 6.61
CA PRO A 179 -11.05 -8.84 6.02
C PRO A 179 -9.61 -8.89 5.52
N ARG A 180 -9.11 -7.78 4.99
CA ARG A 180 -7.73 -7.67 4.50
C ARG A 180 -6.72 -7.58 5.63
N LEU A 181 -7.07 -6.93 6.74
CA LEU A 181 -6.26 -7.01 7.97
C LEU A 181 -6.18 -8.43 8.50
N VAL A 182 -7.29 -9.18 8.47
CA VAL A 182 -7.33 -10.59 8.89
C VAL A 182 -6.44 -11.46 7.99
N LEU A 183 -6.53 -11.31 6.66
CA LEU A 183 -5.69 -12.07 5.74
C LEU A 183 -4.20 -11.76 5.95
N SER A 184 -3.85 -10.47 6.01
CA SER A 184 -2.46 -10.04 6.18
C SER A 184 -1.88 -10.50 7.53
N ALA A 185 -2.65 -10.42 8.61
CA ALA A 185 -2.26 -10.97 9.91
C ALA A 185 -2.08 -12.50 9.84
N ALA A 186 -3.00 -13.23 9.20
CA ALA A 186 -2.89 -14.67 9.03
C ALA A 186 -1.62 -15.06 8.26
N LEU A 187 -1.28 -14.34 7.18
CA LEU A 187 -0.06 -14.56 6.40
C LEU A 187 1.20 -14.36 7.25
N VAL A 188 1.27 -13.29 8.04
CA VAL A 188 2.42 -13.02 8.92
C VAL A 188 2.52 -14.07 10.03
N ILE A 189 1.41 -14.42 10.68
CA ILE A 189 1.38 -15.43 11.74
C ILE A 189 1.85 -16.80 11.20
N LEU A 190 1.39 -17.19 10.02
CA LEU A 190 1.82 -18.44 9.38
C LEU A 190 3.30 -18.37 8.97
N ALA A 191 3.77 -17.26 8.41
CA ALA A 191 5.18 -17.09 8.04
C ALA A 191 6.11 -17.16 9.25
N VAL A 192 5.75 -16.48 10.34
CA VAL A 192 6.51 -16.46 11.60
C VAL A 192 6.47 -17.83 12.27
N SER A 193 5.29 -18.44 12.42
CA SER A 193 5.17 -19.76 13.06
C SER A 193 5.95 -20.85 12.35
N GLN A 194 5.97 -20.85 11.01
CA GLN A 194 6.77 -21.79 10.24
C GLN A 194 8.27 -21.56 10.41
N THR A 195 8.71 -20.30 10.44
CA THR A 195 10.13 -19.96 10.63
C THR A 195 10.58 -20.32 12.04
N LEU A 196 9.75 -20.09 13.05
CA LEU A 196 10.01 -20.50 14.43
C LEU A 196 10.10 -22.03 14.54
N LYS A 197 9.12 -22.75 13.96
CA LYS A 197 9.14 -24.21 13.94
C LYS A 197 10.41 -24.76 13.29
N GLN A 198 10.79 -24.25 12.12
CA GLN A 198 12.02 -24.67 11.45
C GLN A 198 13.28 -24.35 12.26
N SER A 199 13.34 -23.16 12.88
CA SER A 199 14.47 -22.78 13.71
C SER A 199 14.62 -23.68 14.94
N PHE A 200 13.50 -24.09 15.54
CA PHE A 200 13.48 -25.01 16.66
C PHE A 200 13.89 -26.44 16.26
N ASP A 201 13.36 -26.95 15.14
CA ASP A 201 13.72 -28.26 14.61
C ASP A 201 15.22 -28.32 14.25
N MET A 202 15.76 -27.27 13.64
CA MET A 202 17.19 -27.16 13.33
C MET A 202 18.05 -27.05 14.59
N TYR A 203 17.59 -26.31 15.61
CA TYR A 203 18.27 -26.23 16.89
C TYR A 203 18.34 -27.60 17.57
N LYS A 204 17.25 -28.38 17.54
CA LYS A 204 17.24 -29.74 18.09
C LYS A 204 18.20 -30.67 17.35
N ALA A 205 18.33 -30.53 16.03
CA ALA A 205 19.21 -31.37 15.21
C ALA A 205 20.69 -31.00 15.31
N THR A 206 21.01 -29.70 15.36
CA THR A 206 22.39 -29.19 15.14
C THR A 206 22.97 -28.47 16.36
N LYS A 207 22.16 -28.21 17.41
CA LYS A 207 22.48 -27.34 18.56
C LYS A 207 22.97 -25.93 18.20
N GLN A 208 22.79 -25.52 16.94
CA GLN A 208 23.19 -24.22 16.43
C GLN A 208 21.96 -23.49 15.87
N TRP A 209 21.81 -22.24 16.26
CA TRP A 209 20.78 -21.34 15.72
C TRP A 209 21.26 -20.75 14.39
N GLN A 210 20.96 -21.43 13.28
CA GLN A 210 21.19 -20.87 11.94
C GLN A 210 19.87 -20.81 11.16
N PRO A 211 19.06 -19.74 11.33
CA PRO A 211 17.86 -19.58 10.54
C PRO A 211 18.22 -19.40 9.06
N ASN A 212 17.50 -20.11 8.17
CA ASN A 212 17.73 -20.02 6.73
C ASN A 212 17.55 -18.56 6.27
N ARG A 213 18.60 -17.98 5.67
CA ARG A 213 18.63 -16.58 5.21
C ARG A 213 17.45 -16.24 4.29
N TYR A 214 17.03 -17.20 3.45
CA TYR A 214 15.90 -17.02 2.54
C TYR A 214 14.57 -16.90 3.29
N MET A 215 14.34 -17.75 4.30
CA MET A 215 13.13 -17.72 5.13
C MET A 215 13.04 -16.40 5.91
N ARG A 216 14.16 -15.96 6.51
CA ARG A 216 14.20 -14.69 7.24
C ARG A 216 13.87 -13.50 6.34
N LYS A 217 14.41 -13.47 5.12
CA LYS A 217 14.10 -12.42 4.14
C LYS A 217 12.62 -12.43 3.76
N LEU A 218 12.04 -13.61 3.53
CA LEU A 218 10.64 -13.76 3.15
C LEU A 218 9.67 -13.28 4.25
N VAL A 219 9.99 -13.56 5.51
CA VAL A 219 9.22 -13.09 6.67
C VAL A 219 9.35 -11.57 6.84
N ALA A 220 10.56 -11.02 6.70
CA ALA A 220 10.79 -9.59 6.81
C ALA A 220 9.98 -8.80 5.77
N ASP A 221 9.95 -9.27 4.52
CA ASP A 221 9.13 -8.67 3.45
C ASP A 221 7.63 -8.72 3.81
N GLY A 222 7.15 -9.84 4.37
CA GLY A 222 5.75 -9.99 4.78
C GLY A 222 5.35 -9.09 5.95
N ILE A 223 6.24 -8.93 6.95
CA ILE A 223 6.04 -8.01 8.07
C ILE A 223 6.04 -6.56 7.58
N LEU A 224 6.97 -6.19 6.70
CA LEU A 224 7.02 -4.85 6.13
C LEU A 224 5.71 -4.52 5.40
N TYR A 225 5.19 -5.44 4.59
CA TYR A 225 3.92 -5.26 3.89
C TYR A 225 2.75 -5.06 4.87
N PHE A 226 2.70 -5.85 5.95
CA PHE A 226 1.68 -5.69 7.00
C PHE A 226 1.77 -4.31 7.67
N ILE A 227 2.97 -3.88 8.07
CA ILE A 227 3.19 -2.58 8.70
C ILE A 227 2.77 -1.45 7.76
N VAL A 228 3.23 -1.47 6.50
CA VAL A 228 2.89 -0.46 5.50
C VAL A 228 1.38 -0.41 5.29
N TYR A 229 0.70 -1.56 5.19
CA TYR A 229 -0.75 -1.59 5.04
C TYR A 229 -1.48 -1.01 6.24
N VAL A 230 -1.07 -1.36 7.47
CA VAL A 230 -1.65 -0.84 8.72
C VAL A 230 -1.45 0.68 8.84
N LEU A 231 -0.30 1.20 8.43
CA LEU A 231 0.01 2.63 8.47
C LEU A 231 -0.80 3.44 7.44
N ILE A 232 -1.05 2.86 6.26
CA ILE A 232 -1.78 3.52 5.17
C ILE A 232 -3.30 3.37 5.35
N SER A 233 -3.77 2.33 6.07
CA SER A 233 -5.21 2.07 6.23
C SER A 233 -5.90 3.23 6.97
N PRO A 234 -6.94 3.85 6.38
CA PRO A 234 -7.64 4.99 6.98
C PRO A 234 -8.46 4.64 8.24
N THR A 235 -8.50 3.35 8.62
CA THR A 235 -9.34 2.83 9.70
C THR A 235 -8.70 2.81 11.07
N LEU A 236 -7.40 3.09 11.17
CA LEU A 236 -6.77 3.37 12.44
C LEU A 236 -6.58 4.89 12.59
N PRO A 237 -6.85 5.47 13.77
CA PRO A 237 -6.50 6.86 14.09
C PRO A 237 -4.98 7.14 14.05
N PHE A 238 -4.17 6.20 13.54
CA PHE A 238 -2.73 6.25 13.46
C PHE A 238 -2.19 7.33 12.52
N GLN A 239 -2.94 7.77 11.50
CA GLN A 239 -2.56 8.96 10.73
C GLN A 239 -2.50 10.22 11.61
N ARG A 240 -3.38 10.33 12.61
CA ARG A 240 -3.30 11.40 13.63
C ARG A 240 -2.12 11.17 14.58
N ALA A 241 -1.82 9.93 14.95
CA ALA A 241 -0.71 9.60 15.85
C ALA A 241 0.68 9.76 15.21
N LEU A 242 0.83 9.48 13.91
CA LEU A 242 2.09 9.65 13.18
C LEU A 242 2.39 11.13 12.88
N LEU A 243 1.35 11.93 12.60
CA LEU A 243 1.45 13.39 12.59
C LEU A 243 1.86 13.92 13.96
N VAL A 244 1.25 13.42 15.05
CA VAL A 244 1.64 13.80 16.41
C VAL A 244 3.06 13.34 16.75
N LEU A 245 3.50 12.15 16.32
CA LEU A 245 4.88 11.68 16.51
C LEU A 245 5.90 12.46 15.69
N LEU A 246 5.56 12.87 14.46
CA LEU A 246 6.42 13.72 13.63
C LEU A 246 6.48 15.17 14.14
N ILE A 247 5.41 15.67 14.77
CA ILE A 247 5.38 16.97 15.46
C ILE A 247 6.09 16.92 16.82
N LEU A 248 6.12 15.74 17.48
CA LEU A 248 6.76 15.53 18.78
C LEU A 248 8.23 15.10 18.71
N ILE A 249 8.83 14.94 17.52
CA ILE A 249 10.29 14.88 17.42
C ILE A 249 10.78 16.31 17.66
N PRO A 250 11.35 16.64 18.83
CA PRO A 250 11.91 17.95 19.04
C PRO A 250 13.16 18.00 18.15
N THR A 251 13.22 18.98 17.25
CA THR A 251 14.49 19.41 16.67
C THR A 251 15.36 19.93 17.82
N ASN A 252 16.07 19.02 18.49
CA ASN A 252 17.15 19.40 19.39
C ASN A 252 18.35 19.77 18.50
N THR A 253 18.27 20.96 17.91
CA THR A 253 19.46 21.63 17.38
C THR A 253 20.23 22.14 18.58
N ASN A 254 21.30 21.43 18.89
CA ASN A 254 22.34 21.84 19.82
C ASN A 254 22.83 23.25 19.43
N ASP A 255 22.48 24.27 20.22
CA ASP A 255 23.22 25.54 20.25
C ASP A 255 24.54 25.31 21.01
N GLU A 256 25.51 24.71 20.32
CA GLU A 256 26.92 24.75 20.74
C GLU A 256 27.50 26.14 20.48
N ASN A 257 27.40 26.99 21.50
CA ASN A 257 28.55 27.66 22.12
C ASN A 257 29.67 28.17 21.17
N ILE A 258 29.43 29.27 20.45
CA ILE A 258 30.51 30.07 19.84
C ILE A 258 30.79 31.27 20.73
N ARG A 259 31.78 31.14 21.62
CA ARG A 259 32.50 32.28 22.21
C ARG A 259 33.41 32.89 21.14
N PRO A 260 33.36 34.19 20.86
CA PRO A 260 34.42 34.86 20.14
C PRO A 260 35.61 35.10 21.09
N ASN A 261 36.74 34.44 20.80
CA ASN A 261 38.04 34.91 21.26
C ASN A 261 38.42 36.14 20.42
N LEU A 262 38.27 37.34 20.99
CA LEU A 262 39.32 38.36 21.11
C LEU A 262 38.84 39.49 22.04
#